data_AF-W9X6K9-F1
#
_entry.id   AF-W9X6K9-F1
#
_cell.length_a   1.000
_cell.length_b   1.000
_cell.length_c   1.000
_cell.angle_alpha   90.00
_cell.angle_beta   90.00
_cell.angle_gamma   90.00
#
_symmetry.space_group_name_H-M   'P 1'
#
loop_
_entity.id
_entity.type
_entity.pdbx_description
1 polymer ?
#
loop_
_entity_poly.entity_id
_entity_poly.type
_entity_poly.pdbx_seq_one_letter_code
_entity_poly.pdbx_strand_id
1 'polypeptide(L)'
;MNPDWPQGSPSLSQNAELRAQLKELTSEATTDQATRGATSLLFRFEESQVPELKKALEAPVCEFAIINLTPNHPPRTADSPFTKSMHKTYTDCYHYPGFTGGNWSYAVNTNDTSGVALALDYGVDGAGGAAAPTDKGDHQWNGKEEEEEEVPEPERRLACYYLGWDTIEHHQEFSNTPLFFEEINKLAPYFGPGTGAWYVMFERHTDSLESGPR
;
A
#
# COMPACT_ATOMS: atom_id res chain seq x y z
N MET A 1 -23.65 -17.34 -3.62
CA MET A 1 -22.87 -17.52 -2.38
C MET A 1 -22.36 -16.14 -2.03
N ASN A 2 -22.87 -15.54 -0.96
CA ASN A 2 -22.32 -14.29 -0.44
C ASN A 2 -20.98 -14.59 0.24
N PRO A 3 -19.97 -13.71 0.14
CA PRO A 3 -18.87 -13.77 1.07
C PRO A 3 -19.41 -13.44 2.46
N ASP A 4 -19.39 -14.42 3.36
CA ASP A 4 -19.73 -14.22 4.76
C ASP A 4 -18.62 -13.38 5.42
N TRP A 5 -18.92 -12.13 5.71
CA TRP A 5 -18.15 -11.32 6.65
C TRP A 5 -18.46 -11.83 8.07
N PRO A 6 -17.45 -12.12 8.93
CA PRO A 6 -17.70 -12.69 10.24
C PRO A 6 -18.38 -11.66 11.17
N GLN A 7 -19.71 -11.70 11.20
CA GLN A 7 -20.54 -11.03 12.17
C GLN A 7 -20.24 -11.60 13.57
N GLY A 8 -19.75 -10.75 14.47
CA GLY A 8 -19.60 -11.09 15.89
C GLY A 8 -18.20 -11.56 16.34
N SER A 9 -17.15 -11.35 15.54
CA SER A 9 -15.79 -11.60 16.02
C SER A 9 -15.46 -10.72 17.24
N PRO A 10 -14.96 -11.28 18.36
CA PRO A 10 -14.39 -10.47 19.44
C PRO A 10 -13.33 -9.55 18.84
N SER A 11 -13.15 -8.35 19.41
CA SER A 11 -12.25 -7.33 18.84
C SER A 11 -10.95 -7.98 18.37
N LEU A 12 -10.44 -7.61 17.19
CA LEU A 12 -9.21 -8.19 16.63
C LEU A 12 -8.06 -8.16 17.65
N SER A 13 -8.07 -7.17 18.55
CA SER A 13 -7.16 -7.05 19.67
C SER A 13 -7.27 -8.14 20.74
N GLN A 14 -8.36 -8.89 20.85
CA GLN A 14 -8.58 -9.95 21.86
C GLN A 14 -8.46 -11.38 21.29
N ASN A 15 -8.36 -11.55 19.97
CA ASN A 15 -8.26 -12.86 19.37
C ASN A 15 -6.85 -13.46 19.58
N ALA A 16 -6.74 -14.43 20.49
CA ALA A 16 -5.48 -15.08 20.84
C ALA A 16 -4.84 -15.84 19.67
N GLU A 17 -5.66 -16.38 18.77
CA GLU A 17 -5.21 -17.08 17.57
C GLU A 17 -4.64 -16.10 16.54
N LEU A 18 -5.33 -14.96 16.35
CA LEU A 18 -4.82 -13.86 15.52
C LEU A 18 -3.52 -13.29 16.08
N ARG A 19 -3.40 -13.13 17.41
CA ARG A 19 -2.17 -12.70 18.07
C ARG A 19 -1.06 -13.73 17.93
N ALA A 20 -1.36 -15.02 17.97
CA ALA A 20 -0.38 -16.09 17.76
C ALA A 20 0.11 -16.11 16.31
N GLN A 21 -0.79 -15.94 15.34
CA GLN A 21 -0.44 -15.82 13.91
C GLN A 21 0.33 -14.53 13.62
N LEU A 22 -0.06 -13.39 14.19
CA LEU A 22 0.71 -12.15 14.08
C LEU A 22 2.08 -12.31 14.72
N LYS A 23 2.14 -12.95 15.89
CA LYS A 23 3.40 -13.24 16.57
C LYS A 23 4.26 -14.16 15.71
N GLU A 24 3.73 -15.20 15.10
CA GLU A 24 4.46 -16.08 14.17
C GLU A 24 4.95 -15.34 12.92
N LEU A 25 4.13 -14.43 12.36
CA LEU A 25 4.52 -13.56 11.23
C LEU A 25 5.55 -12.48 11.62
N THR A 26 5.67 -12.14 12.90
CA THR A 26 6.57 -11.07 13.40
C THR A 26 7.73 -11.60 14.25
N SER A 27 7.68 -12.86 14.70
CA SER A 27 8.70 -13.51 15.51
C SER A 27 9.67 -14.22 14.59
N GLU A 28 10.84 -13.62 14.47
CA GLU A 28 12.05 -14.17 13.89
C GLU A 28 11.84 -14.81 12.51
N ALA A 29 11.98 -13.93 11.51
CA ALA A 29 12.34 -14.28 10.16
C ALA A 29 13.15 -15.58 10.11
N THR A 30 12.57 -16.63 9.51
CA THR A 30 13.34 -17.81 9.12
C THR A 30 14.59 -17.36 8.37
N THR A 31 15.67 -18.12 8.39
CA THR A 31 16.97 -17.69 7.82
C THR A 31 16.85 -17.26 6.33
N ASP A 32 15.80 -17.71 5.63
CA ASP A 32 15.40 -17.31 4.26
C ASP A 32 14.60 -16.00 4.16
N GLN A 33 13.97 -15.55 5.25
CA GLN A 33 13.21 -14.30 5.36
C GLN A 33 14.07 -13.18 5.96
N ALA A 34 15.08 -13.51 6.79
CA ALA A 34 16.06 -12.56 7.32
C ALA A 34 17.03 -12.05 6.22
N THR A 35 17.07 -12.76 5.09
CA THR A 35 17.79 -12.37 3.87
C THR A 35 16.93 -11.58 2.88
N ARG A 36 15.60 -11.50 3.08
CA ARG A 36 14.75 -10.63 2.27
C ARG A 36 14.82 -9.23 2.88
N GLY A 37 15.59 -8.37 2.25
CA GLY A 37 15.62 -6.94 2.58
C GLY A 37 14.22 -6.32 2.54
N ALA A 38 14.11 -5.08 3.04
CA ALA A 38 12.87 -4.33 2.98
C ALA A 38 12.35 -4.26 1.53
N THR A 39 11.02 -4.30 1.34
CA THR A 39 10.39 -4.12 0.03
C THR A 39 9.58 -2.83 0.00
N SER A 40 9.30 -2.31 -1.20
CA SER A 40 8.56 -1.08 -1.43
C SER A 40 7.40 -1.25 -2.40
N LEU A 41 6.33 -0.50 -2.14
CA LEU A 41 5.25 -0.22 -3.08
C LEU A 41 5.21 1.28 -3.30
N LEU A 42 5.33 1.71 -4.55
CA LEU A 42 5.33 3.13 -4.91
C LEU A 42 4.00 3.50 -5.56
N PHE A 43 3.27 4.41 -4.93
CA PHE A 43 2.00 4.94 -5.42
C PHE A 43 2.15 6.43 -5.75
N ARG A 44 1.70 6.84 -6.93
CA ARG A 44 1.79 8.25 -7.38
C ARG A 44 0.41 8.89 -7.31
N PHE A 45 0.34 10.07 -6.71
CA PHE A 45 -0.86 10.90 -6.63
C PHE A 45 -0.58 12.26 -7.27
N GLU A 46 -1.57 12.80 -7.97
CA GLU A 46 -1.53 14.16 -8.50
C GLU A 46 -1.62 15.18 -7.36
N GLU A 47 -1.04 16.37 -7.54
CA GLU A 47 -1.08 17.43 -6.51
C GLU A 47 -2.52 17.80 -6.10
N SER A 48 -3.46 17.73 -7.05
CA SER A 48 -4.88 17.97 -6.80
C SER A 48 -5.55 16.89 -5.93
N GLN A 49 -4.96 15.70 -5.83
CA GLN A 49 -5.44 14.58 -5.02
C GLN A 49 -4.91 14.63 -3.59
N VAL A 50 -3.78 15.31 -3.36
CA VAL A 50 -3.08 15.37 -2.06
C VAL A 50 -3.97 15.86 -0.91
N PRO A 51 -4.83 16.89 -1.05
CA PRO A 51 -5.64 17.36 0.07
C PRO A 51 -6.59 16.29 0.63
N GLU A 52 -7.28 15.54 -0.23
CA GLU A 52 -8.21 14.49 0.20
C GLU A 52 -7.49 13.24 0.69
N LEU A 53 -6.36 12.89 0.06
CA LEU A 53 -5.49 11.83 0.55
C LEU A 53 -4.97 12.13 1.96
N LYS A 54 -4.51 13.38 2.19
CA LYS A 54 -4.00 13.79 3.49
C LYS A 54 -5.06 13.68 4.59
N LYS A 55 -6.30 14.06 4.31
CA LYS A 55 -7.41 13.87 5.26
C LYS A 55 -7.61 12.39 5.61
N ALA A 56 -7.47 11.49 4.63
CA ALA A 56 -7.55 10.05 4.87
C ALA A 56 -6.41 9.53 5.75
N LEU A 57 -5.18 9.99 5.51
CA LEU A 57 -4.00 9.59 6.28
C LEU A 57 -4.01 10.14 7.71
N GLU A 58 -4.59 11.32 7.91
CA GLU A 58 -4.69 11.99 9.23
C GLU A 58 -5.99 11.61 9.97
N ALA A 59 -6.86 10.80 9.38
CA ALA A 59 -8.10 10.35 10.00
C ALA A 59 -7.82 9.43 11.22
N PRO A 60 -8.70 9.43 12.23
CA PRO A 60 -8.60 8.50 13.36
C PRO A 60 -8.59 7.02 12.93
N VAL A 61 -9.32 6.70 11.85
CA VAL A 61 -9.34 5.39 11.22
C VAL A 61 -9.16 5.59 9.71
N CYS A 62 -8.24 4.86 9.10
CA CYS A 62 -8.14 4.78 7.64
C CYS A 62 -8.41 3.33 7.21
N GLU A 63 -9.38 3.11 6.34
CA GLU A 63 -9.41 1.88 5.58
C GLU A 63 -8.34 1.97 4.49
N PHE A 64 -7.32 1.13 4.63
CA PHE A 64 -6.31 0.88 3.61
C PHE A 64 -6.70 -0.38 2.87
N ALA A 65 -6.96 -0.27 1.57
CA ALA A 65 -7.26 -1.43 0.73
C ALA A 65 -6.20 -1.61 -0.35
N ILE A 66 -5.89 -2.87 -0.64
CA ILE A 66 -5.12 -3.29 -1.79
C ILE A 66 -6.06 -4.05 -2.72
N ILE A 67 -6.17 -3.61 -3.96
CA ILE A 67 -6.93 -4.26 -5.01
C ILE A 67 -5.93 -4.84 -6.01
N ASN A 68 -5.78 -6.16 -6.02
CA ASN A 68 -4.98 -6.84 -7.01
C ASN A 68 -5.89 -7.28 -8.16
N LEU A 69 -5.77 -6.66 -9.32
CA LEU A 69 -6.62 -6.97 -10.47
C LEU A 69 -6.12 -8.20 -11.24
N THR A 70 -7.07 -9.03 -11.65
CA THR A 70 -6.80 -10.13 -12.57
C THR A 70 -6.38 -9.61 -13.96
N PRO A 71 -5.59 -10.36 -14.74
CA PRO A 71 -5.15 -9.93 -16.08
C PRO A 71 -6.27 -9.67 -17.10
N ASN A 72 -7.51 -10.08 -16.81
CA ASN A 72 -8.69 -9.86 -17.66
C ASN A 72 -9.52 -8.63 -17.25
N HIS A 73 -9.01 -7.75 -16.38
CA HIS A 73 -9.71 -6.52 -16.03
C HIS A 73 -9.91 -5.62 -17.27
N PRO A 74 -10.98 -4.82 -17.33
CA PRO A 74 -11.24 -3.96 -18.48
C PRO A 74 -10.13 -2.93 -18.67
N PRO A 75 -9.88 -2.48 -19.93
CA PRO A 75 -8.85 -1.50 -20.22
C PRO A 75 -9.00 -0.22 -19.40
N ARG A 76 -7.87 0.29 -18.90
CA ARG A 76 -7.85 1.54 -18.14
C ARG A 76 -7.84 2.74 -19.07
N THR A 77 -9.03 3.15 -19.49
CA THR A 77 -9.26 4.49 -20.04
C THR A 77 -10.01 5.33 -19.01
N ALA A 78 -9.79 6.64 -18.99
CA ALA A 78 -10.48 7.55 -18.07
C ALA A 78 -12.00 7.43 -18.16
N ASP A 79 -12.52 7.13 -19.35
CA ASP A 79 -13.94 6.98 -19.61
C ASP A 79 -14.50 5.57 -19.39
N SER A 80 -13.66 4.59 -19.09
CA SER A 80 -14.11 3.21 -18.94
C SER A 80 -15.09 3.09 -17.75
N PRO A 81 -16.16 2.29 -17.87
CA PRO A 81 -17.05 2.00 -16.75
C PRO A 81 -16.29 1.44 -15.53
N PHE A 82 -15.23 0.67 -15.77
CA PHE A 82 -14.39 0.11 -14.72
C PHE A 82 -13.65 1.19 -13.92
N THR A 83 -12.94 2.09 -14.60
CA THR A 83 -12.24 3.22 -13.96
C THR A 83 -13.23 4.12 -13.21
N LYS A 84 -14.42 4.34 -13.77
CA LYS A 84 -15.48 5.09 -13.09
C LYS A 84 -15.94 4.40 -11.83
N SER A 85 -16.14 3.08 -11.85
CA SER A 85 -16.47 2.31 -10.65
C SER A 85 -15.36 2.35 -9.60
N MET A 86 -14.09 2.21 -10.01
CA MET A 86 -12.94 2.37 -9.11
C MET A 86 -12.90 3.77 -8.46
N HIS A 87 -13.31 4.82 -9.18
CA HIS A 87 -13.40 6.17 -8.62
C HIS A 87 -14.61 6.33 -7.70
N LYS A 88 -15.75 5.75 -8.07
CA LYS A 88 -17.01 5.84 -7.31
C LYS A 88 -16.95 5.15 -5.95
N THR A 89 -16.14 4.10 -5.79
CA THR A 89 -16.00 3.39 -4.49
C THR A 89 -15.58 4.29 -3.35
N TYR A 90 -14.87 5.40 -3.60
CA TYR A 90 -14.56 6.38 -2.56
C TYR A 90 -15.36 7.67 -2.67
N THR A 91 -15.72 8.13 -3.87
CA THR A 91 -16.44 9.41 -3.98
C THR A 91 -17.86 9.32 -3.42
N ASP A 92 -18.48 8.14 -3.50
CA ASP A 92 -19.82 7.93 -2.94
C ASP A 92 -19.80 8.01 -1.39
N CYS A 93 -18.63 7.82 -0.76
CA CYS A 93 -18.46 7.96 0.70
C CYS A 93 -18.62 9.40 1.19
N TYR A 94 -18.40 10.43 0.36
CA TYR A 94 -18.57 11.84 0.77
C TYR A 94 -20.01 12.20 1.16
N HIS A 95 -20.97 11.34 0.83
CA HIS A 95 -22.36 11.49 1.23
C HIS A 95 -22.71 10.79 2.54
N TYR A 96 -21.74 10.12 3.18
CA TYR A 96 -21.95 9.34 4.40
C TYR A 96 -21.31 10.01 5.63
N PRO A 97 -22.00 10.01 6.78
CA PRO A 97 -21.43 10.52 8.03
C PRO A 97 -20.09 9.87 8.37
N GLY A 98 -19.17 10.68 8.86
CA GLY A 98 -17.87 10.22 9.37
C GLY A 98 -16.81 9.96 8.30
N PHE A 99 -17.11 10.05 6.99
CA PHE A 99 -16.08 10.01 5.96
C PHE A 99 -15.33 11.35 5.91
N THR A 100 -14.00 11.31 6.00
CA THR A 100 -13.17 12.53 6.11
C THR A 100 -12.44 12.87 4.82
N GLY A 101 -12.14 11.88 3.99
CA GLY A 101 -11.45 12.05 2.71
C GLY A 101 -10.90 10.73 2.22
N GLY A 102 -10.51 10.68 0.95
CA GLY A 102 -9.91 9.49 0.39
C GLY A 102 -9.39 9.66 -1.01
N ASN A 103 -8.55 8.71 -1.41
CA ASN A 103 -8.05 8.60 -2.77
C ASN A 103 -7.56 7.19 -3.07
N TRP A 104 -7.22 6.95 -4.34
CA TRP A 104 -6.69 5.67 -4.78
C TRP A 104 -5.69 5.86 -5.92
N SER A 105 -4.75 4.93 -6.07
CA SER A 105 -3.77 4.93 -7.15
C SER A 105 -3.27 3.53 -7.46
N TYR A 106 -2.64 3.36 -8.62
CA TYR A 106 -1.92 2.13 -8.96
C TYR A 106 -0.49 2.20 -8.44
N ALA A 107 0.03 1.04 -8.01
CA ALA A 107 1.46 0.86 -7.82
C ALA A 107 2.16 1.06 -9.17
N VAL A 108 3.23 1.85 -9.18
CA VAL A 108 3.99 2.15 -10.39
C VAL A 108 5.19 1.22 -10.55
N ASN A 109 5.69 0.63 -9.46
CA ASN A 109 6.91 -0.17 -9.45
C ASN A 109 6.66 -1.70 -9.51
N THR A 110 5.44 -2.19 -9.25
CA THR A 110 5.13 -3.62 -9.30
C THR A 110 3.63 -3.92 -9.41
N ASN A 111 3.32 -5.14 -9.84
CA ASN A 111 1.99 -5.76 -9.74
C ASN A 111 1.90 -6.83 -8.64
N ASP A 112 2.99 -7.02 -7.88
CA ASP A 112 3.06 -7.98 -6.78
C ASP A 112 2.82 -7.27 -5.45
N THR A 113 1.88 -7.80 -4.67
CA THR A 113 1.59 -7.37 -3.30
C THR A 113 2.80 -7.47 -2.36
N SER A 114 3.83 -8.25 -2.70
CA SER A 114 5.06 -8.34 -1.91
C SER A 114 5.97 -7.11 -2.04
N GLY A 115 5.74 -6.23 -3.02
CA GLY A 115 6.61 -5.10 -3.30
C GLY A 115 7.88 -5.48 -4.07
N VAL A 116 8.70 -4.46 -4.37
CA VAL A 116 10.05 -4.60 -4.96
C VAL A 116 11.10 -4.51 -3.86
N ALA A 117 12.13 -5.35 -3.88
CA ALA A 117 13.21 -5.28 -2.89
C ALA A 117 13.94 -3.93 -2.98
N LEU A 118 14.09 -3.26 -1.84
CA LEU A 118 14.97 -2.11 -1.71
C LEU A 118 16.43 -2.60 -1.74
N ALA A 119 17.23 -2.00 -2.61
CA ALA A 119 18.67 -2.22 -2.57
C ALA A 119 19.20 -1.83 -1.18
N LEU A 120 19.95 -2.73 -0.53
CA LEU A 120 20.67 -2.40 0.68
C LEU A 120 21.79 -1.43 0.30
N ASP A 121 21.62 -0.15 0.63
CA ASP A 121 22.70 0.83 0.57
C ASP A 121 23.73 0.45 1.65
N TYR A 122 24.66 -0.44 1.31
CA TYR A 122 25.85 -0.65 2.11
C TYR A 122 26.78 0.56 1.92
N GLY A 123 26.49 1.63 2.66
CA GLY A 123 27.43 2.72 2.88
C GLY A 123 28.69 2.16 3.55
N VAL A 124 29.73 1.87 2.76
CA VAL A 124 31.05 1.51 3.26
C VAL A 124 31.80 2.79 3.59
N ASP A 125 31.59 3.30 4.80
CA ASP A 125 32.50 4.24 5.45
C ASP A 125 33.12 3.58 6.68
N GLY A 126 34.42 3.25 6.63
CA GLY A 126 35.13 2.77 7.82
C GLY A 126 36.46 2.04 7.61
N ALA A 127 37.50 2.78 7.23
CA ALA A 127 38.94 2.60 7.51
C ALA A 127 39.48 1.26 8.08
N GLY A 128 40.47 0.68 7.37
CA GLY A 128 41.44 -0.24 7.98
C GLY A 128 42.43 -0.95 7.04
N GLY A 129 43.56 -0.30 6.72
CA GLY A 129 44.87 -0.99 6.63
C GLY A 129 45.42 -1.51 5.28
N ALA A 130 46.23 -0.67 4.64
CA ALA A 130 47.49 -0.97 3.93
C ALA A 130 47.65 -2.24 3.05
N ALA A 131 47.72 -2.03 1.73
CA ALA A 131 48.95 -2.16 0.92
C ALA A 131 48.62 -2.05 -0.58
N ALA A 132 49.27 -1.12 -1.29
CA ALA A 132 49.27 -1.08 -2.76
C ALA A 132 50.08 -2.26 -3.33
N PRO A 133 49.77 -2.75 -4.55
CA PRO A 133 50.40 -2.11 -5.71
C PRO A 133 49.49 -1.96 -6.94
N THR A 134 49.64 -0.79 -7.57
CA THR A 134 49.55 -0.47 -9.00
C THR A 134 48.81 -1.45 -9.93
N ASP A 135 47.64 -1.03 -10.41
CA ASP A 135 47.32 -1.13 -11.84
C ASP A 135 46.40 0.02 -12.24
N LYS A 136 46.76 0.71 -13.33
CA LYS A 136 45.96 1.79 -13.91
C LYS A 136 44.90 1.13 -14.80
N GLY A 137 43.84 0.64 -14.15
CA GLY A 137 42.59 0.32 -14.82
C GLY A 137 41.65 1.51 -14.68
N ASP A 138 41.37 2.18 -15.78
CA ASP A 138 40.38 3.24 -15.85
C ASP A 138 38.99 2.66 -15.53
N HIS A 139 38.63 2.60 -14.25
CA HIS A 139 37.27 2.36 -13.82
C HIS A 139 36.46 3.63 -14.11
N GLN A 140 36.04 3.73 -15.38
CA GLN A 140 34.93 4.57 -15.78
C GLN A 140 33.71 4.11 -14.99
N TRP A 141 33.36 4.86 -13.95
CA TRP A 141 32.11 4.72 -13.23
C TRP A 141 30.98 4.99 -14.22
N ASN A 142 30.38 3.91 -14.73
CA ASN A 142 29.24 4.00 -15.62
C ASN A 142 28.02 4.17 -14.71
N GLY A 143 27.78 5.40 -14.27
CA GLY A 143 26.66 5.81 -13.43
C GLY A 143 25.32 5.63 -14.12
N LYS A 144 24.96 4.38 -14.41
CA LYS A 144 23.56 4.03 -14.57
C LYS A 144 23.00 3.93 -13.16
N GLU A 145 22.40 5.02 -12.72
CA GLU A 145 21.19 4.92 -11.92
C GLU A 145 20.35 3.82 -12.60
N GLU A 146 20.18 2.67 -11.94
CA GLU A 146 19.16 1.72 -12.36
C GLU A 146 17.85 2.48 -12.20
N GLU A 147 17.36 3.10 -13.28
CA GLU A 147 16.00 3.62 -13.34
C GLU A 147 15.11 2.47 -12.90
N GLU A 148 14.47 2.60 -11.73
CA GLU A 148 13.44 1.67 -11.30
C GLU A 148 12.42 1.60 -12.44
N GLU A 149 12.40 0.47 -13.16
CA GLU A 149 11.56 0.30 -14.33
C GLU A 149 10.10 0.31 -13.89
N GLU A 150 9.41 1.44 -14.11
CA GLU A 150 7.99 1.52 -13.82
C GLU A 150 7.21 0.55 -14.71
N VAL A 151 6.23 -0.13 -14.11
CA VAL A 151 5.22 -0.89 -14.84
C VAL A 151 4.48 0.09 -15.75
N PRO A 152 4.43 -0.16 -17.08
CA PRO A 152 3.69 0.67 -18.01
C PRO A 152 2.25 0.86 -17.56
N GLU A 153 1.71 2.08 -17.71
CA GLU A 153 0.36 2.42 -17.27
C GLU A 153 -0.66 1.29 -17.58
N PRO A 154 -0.84 0.86 -18.84
CA PRO A 154 -1.87 -0.11 -19.21
C PRO A 154 -1.71 -1.49 -18.56
N GLU A 155 -0.54 -1.79 -18.01
CA GLU A 155 -0.19 -3.08 -17.41
C GLU A 155 -0.30 -3.10 -15.89
N ARG A 156 -0.52 -1.94 -15.25
CA ARG A 156 -0.68 -1.83 -13.78
C ARG A 156 -2.01 -2.43 -13.34
N ARG A 157 -1.93 -3.32 -12.34
CA ARG A 157 -3.03 -4.12 -11.79
C ARG A 157 -3.13 -4.06 -10.28
N LEU A 158 -2.07 -3.63 -9.61
CA LEU A 158 -2.08 -3.45 -8.16
C LEU A 158 -2.49 -2.01 -7.84
N ALA A 159 -3.65 -1.83 -7.21
CA ALA A 159 -4.13 -0.54 -6.76
C ALA A 159 -4.22 -0.47 -5.24
N CYS A 160 -4.11 0.73 -4.67
CA CYS A 160 -4.37 1.01 -3.27
C CYS A 160 -5.50 2.02 -3.12
N TYR A 161 -6.23 1.92 -2.01
CA TYR A 161 -7.16 2.92 -1.53
C TYR A 161 -6.76 3.37 -0.12
N TYR A 162 -6.92 4.66 0.13
CA TYR A 162 -6.83 5.27 1.45
C TYR A 162 -8.15 5.98 1.73
N LEU A 163 -8.93 5.49 2.68
CA LEU A 163 -10.29 5.97 2.97
C LEU A 163 -10.40 6.34 4.45
N GLY A 164 -10.45 7.64 4.74
CA GLY A 164 -10.50 8.17 6.09
C GLY A 164 -11.90 8.17 6.68
N TRP A 165 -12.00 7.71 7.92
CA TRP A 165 -13.22 7.65 8.70
C TRP A 165 -12.98 8.14 10.13
N ASP A 166 -14.00 8.76 10.71
CA ASP A 166 -14.00 9.14 12.12
C ASP A 166 -13.99 7.90 13.03
N THR A 167 -14.69 6.84 12.64
CA THR A 167 -14.78 5.57 13.38
C THR A 167 -14.95 4.37 12.44
N ILE A 168 -14.67 3.17 12.95
CA ILE A 168 -14.91 1.91 12.24
C ILE A 168 -16.41 1.71 11.96
N GLU A 169 -17.26 2.12 12.89
CA GLU A 169 -18.71 1.96 12.79
C GLU A 169 -19.29 2.74 11.61
N HIS A 170 -18.83 3.98 11.37
CA HIS A 170 -19.26 4.75 10.20
C HIS A 170 -18.94 4.04 8.87
N HIS A 171 -17.74 3.47 8.74
CA HIS A 171 -17.39 2.67 7.55
C HIS A 171 -18.25 1.40 7.45
N GLN A 172 -18.47 0.70 8.56
CA GLN A 172 -19.30 -0.51 8.57
C GLN A 172 -20.74 -0.21 8.16
N GLU A 173 -21.31 0.92 8.61
CA GLU A 173 -22.63 1.34 8.17
C GLU A 173 -22.66 1.61 6.67
N PHE A 174 -21.69 2.35 6.14
CA PHE A 174 -21.59 2.61 4.69
C PHE A 174 -21.43 1.33 3.87
N SER A 175 -20.57 0.40 4.30
CA SER A 175 -20.31 -0.86 3.60
C SER A 175 -21.49 -1.85 3.60
N ASN A 176 -22.53 -1.57 4.40
CA ASN A 176 -23.81 -2.30 4.36
C ASN A 176 -24.86 -1.63 3.46
N THR A 177 -24.54 -0.52 2.78
CA THR A 177 -25.49 0.20 1.93
C THR A 177 -25.56 -0.38 0.51
N PRO A 178 -26.69 -0.18 -0.20
CA PRO A 178 -26.78 -0.51 -1.62
C PRO A 178 -25.76 0.22 -2.50
N LEU A 179 -25.34 1.43 -2.13
CA LEU A 179 -24.34 2.21 -2.88
C LEU A 179 -22.97 1.52 -2.85
N PHE A 180 -22.55 1.03 -1.68
CA PHE A 180 -21.32 0.25 -1.56
C PHE A 180 -21.38 -1.00 -2.45
N PHE A 181 -22.47 -1.79 -2.33
CA PHE A 181 -22.62 -3.00 -3.12
C PHE A 181 -22.71 -2.73 -4.62
N GLU A 182 -23.22 -1.58 -5.05
CA GLU A 182 -23.33 -1.23 -6.47
C GLU A 182 -21.96 -1.26 -7.14
N GLU A 183 -20.96 -0.58 -6.56
CA GLU A 183 -19.63 -0.51 -7.15
C GLU A 183 -18.82 -1.78 -6.89
N ILE A 184 -18.90 -2.35 -5.69
CA ILE A 184 -18.18 -3.60 -5.38
C ILE A 184 -18.63 -4.75 -6.28
N ASN A 185 -19.93 -4.87 -6.60
CA ASN A 185 -20.40 -5.92 -7.51
C ASN A 185 -19.88 -5.74 -8.95
N LYS A 186 -19.63 -4.51 -9.40
CA LYS A 186 -19.04 -4.23 -10.72
C LYS A 186 -17.56 -4.60 -10.76
N LEU A 187 -16.85 -4.43 -9.64
CA LEU A 187 -15.40 -4.62 -9.55
C LEU A 187 -15.00 -6.04 -9.14
N ALA A 188 -15.77 -6.68 -8.26
CA ALA A 188 -15.47 -7.99 -7.68
C ALA A 188 -15.11 -9.10 -8.68
N PRO A 189 -15.71 -9.18 -9.90
CA PRO A 189 -15.30 -10.17 -10.90
C PRO A 189 -13.84 -10.07 -11.36
N TYR A 190 -13.18 -8.93 -11.10
CA TYR A 190 -11.79 -8.66 -11.49
C TYR A 190 -10.82 -8.69 -10.30
N PHE A 191 -11.31 -8.99 -9.09
CA PHE A 191 -10.44 -9.12 -7.93
C PHE A 191 -9.69 -10.44 -7.98
N GLY A 192 -8.37 -10.34 -7.94
CA GLY A 192 -7.42 -11.44 -7.87
C GLY A 192 -6.94 -11.70 -6.43
N PRO A 193 -6.16 -12.79 -6.24
CA PRO A 193 -5.55 -13.12 -4.96
C PRO A 193 -4.71 -11.96 -4.40
N GLY A 194 -4.76 -11.74 -3.09
CA GLY A 194 -4.06 -10.63 -2.43
C GLY A 194 -4.88 -9.33 -2.37
N THR A 195 -6.09 -9.31 -2.94
CA THR A 195 -7.05 -8.23 -2.68
C THR A 195 -7.53 -8.29 -1.22
N GLY A 196 -7.51 -7.16 -0.53
CA GLY A 196 -7.90 -7.08 0.88
C GLY A 196 -8.02 -5.63 1.36
N ALA A 197 -8.65 -5.45 2.52
CA ALA A 197 -8.81 -4.16 3.17
C ALA A 197 -8.61 -4.30 4.68
N TRP A 198 -8.01 -3.28 5.29
CA TRP A 198 -7.64 -3.25 6.70
C TRP A 198 -7.91 -1.87 7.28
N TYR A 199 -8.34 -1.81 8.54
CA TYR A 199 -8.32 -0.57 9.30
C TYR A 199 -6.91 -0.34 9.84
N VAL A 200 -6.33 0.80 9.50
CA VAL A 200 -5.00 1.20 9.91
C VAL A 200 -5.02 2.63 10.45
N MET A 201 -3.99 2.96 11.23
CA MET A 201 -3.68 4.33 11.64
C MET A 201 -2.30 4.65 11.08
N PHE A 202 -2.16 5.80 10.43
CA PHE A 202 -0.87 6.26 9.94
C PHE A 202 -0.24 7.19 10.96
N GLU A 203 1.03 6.96 11.25
CA GLU A 203 1.86 7.89 12.02
C GLU A 203 2.89 8.50 11.08
N ARG A 204 3.07 9.82 11.18
CA ARG A 204 4.11 10.49 10.42
C ARG A 204 5.46 10.04 10.96
N HIS A 205 6.30 9.50 10.07
CA HIS A 205 7.69 9.24 10.43
C HIS A 205 8.36 10.57 10.81
N THR A 206 8.75 10.72 12.08
CA THR A 206 9.57 11.83 12.53
C THR A 206 11.03 11.40 12.44
N ASP A 207 11.78 11.96 11.50
CA ASP A 207 13.23 11.76 11.45
C ASP A 207 13.83 12.25 12.76
N SER A 208 14.23 11.32 13.63
CA SER A 208 14.75 11.64 14.98
C SER A 208 16.22 12.11 14.96
N LEU A 209 16.64 12.83 13.92
CA LEU A 209 18.01 13.35 13.81
C LEU A 209 18.17 14.83 14.17
N GLU A 210 17.13 15.50 14.66
CA GLU A 210 17.25 16.83 15.28
C GLU A 210 17.11 16.79 16.80
N SER A 211 18.05 16.10 17.47
CA SER A 211 18.33 16.38 18.88
C SER A 211 19.84 16.44 19.12
N GLY A 212 20.47 17.48 18.57
CA GLY A 212 21.71 18.00 19.15
C GLY A 212 21.39 18.75 20.46
N PRO A 213 22.24 18.64 21.51
CA PRO A 213 21.95 19.26 22.80
C PRO A 213 21.97 20.79 22.68
N ARG A 214 20.98 21.42 23.32
CA ARG A 214 20.88 22.88 23.50
C ARG A 214 21.98 23.41 24.44
#